data_AF-A0A3B9R0T6-F1
#
_entry.id   AF-A0A3B9R0T6-F1
#
_cell.length_a   1.000
_cell.length_b   1.000
_cell.length_c   1.000
_cell.angle_alpha   90.00
_cell.angle_beta   90.00
_cell.angle_gamma   90.00
#
_symmetry.space_group_name_H-M   'P 1'
#
loop_
_entity.id
_entity.type
_entity.pdbx_description
1 polymer ?
#
loop_
_entity_poly.entity_id
_entity_poly.type
_entity_poly.pdbx_seq_one_letter_code
_entity_poly.pdbx_strand_id
1 'polypeptide(L)'
;MTTVFHRLWPALKTSLVIIIAGWSPGVYSESEVTDVRFWYGPDKTRLVLELTSAATYRVFSLENPERVVIDIDQGRLDQGVELANNAGGLVANIRSGRPEPGIFRIVLDVRGKLGIHAFLLNPSGAYPHRLVVDLLPRENGGEAHSAQLDLREEDYLIVIDPGHGGEDPGAIGGSGAYEKDVALGIARRLKRIINWDGRMRAILTRADDYYVSLRRRVEFSMERNADLFLSVHADAAQRKSAEGASVYILSTDGASSEMGKWLAQRENAADLAGGVDIGQQDPSLQKTLLDMGLDWKIRESYDLGLALLGSLEQVGGIHSRTVGRAGFAVLKAVDIPAVLIETGFMTNPAEEQALQQELTQERIAGAIYRGLSAYCDKDERCPPKTRNENIYVVAPGDSLALIAARLGVSVADLKRENPNRARALQIGQKLKVPL
;
A
#
# COMPACT_ATOMS: atom_id res chain seq x y z
N MET A 1 70.86 83.44 -9.67
CA MET A 1 69.50 83.32 -10.25
C MET A 1 69.00 81.92 -9.86
N THR A 2 68.42 81.76 -8.66
CA THR A 2 66.95 81.61 -8.43
C THR A 2 66.39 80.46 -9.28
N THR A 3 66.00 79.29 -8.77
CA THR A 3 65.09 78.96 -7.64
C THR A 3 65.27 77.46 -7.25
N VAL A 4 65.51 77.11 -5.98
CA VAL A 4 64.60 76.74 -4.88
C VAL A 4 64.03 75.29 -4.92
N PHE A 5 64.53 74.52 -3.96
CA PHE A 5 64.05 73.32 -3.23
C PHE A 5 62.54 73.00 -3.18
N HIS A 6 62.21 71.70 -3.25
CA HIS A 6 61.66 70.88 -2.14
C HIS A 6 61.55 69.41 -2.59
N ARG A 7 62.35 68.47 -2.06
CA ARG A 7 62.04 67.55 -0.95
C ARG A 7 60.72 66.79 -1.13
N LEU A 8 60.80 65.45 -1.28
CA LEU A 8 60.28 64.46 -0.32
C LEU A 8 60.26 63.05 -0.96
N TRP A 9 61.10 62.16 -0.43
CA TRP A 9 60.87 60.71 -0.43
C TRP A 9 60.23 60.38 0.93
N PRO A 10 59.16 59.57 0.99
CA PRO A 10 59.26 58.38 1.83
C PRO A 10 58.58 57.13 1.23
N ALA A 11 59.27 56.00 1.44
CA ALA A 11 58.75 54.66 1.71
C ALA A 11 57.64 54.08 0.79
N LEU A 12 58.07 53.22 -0.14
CA LEU A 12 57.26 52.08 -0.59
C LEU A 12 56.97 51.19 0.63
N LYS A 13 55.78 51.32 1.24
CA LYS A 13 55.24 50.28 2.11
C LYS A 13 54.65 49.20 1.20
N THR A 14 55.38 48.10 1.05
CA THR A 14 54.85 46.84 0.53
C THR A 14 53.75 46.34 1.48
N SER A 15 52.49 46.64 1.16
CA SER A 15 51.35 45.96 1.77
C SER A 15 51.28 44.54 1.21
N LEU A 16 51.84 43.59 1.94
CA LEU A 16 51.59 42.16 1.75
C LEU A 16 50.14 41.90 2.19
N VAL A 17 49.20 41.96 1.24
CA VAL A 17 47.84 41.44 1.47
C VAL A 17 47.95 39.92 1.47
N ILE A 18 48.04 39.34 2.66
CA ILE A 18 47.82 37.91 2.85
C ILE A 18 46.32 37.69 2.59
N ILE A 19 45.99 37.22 1.39
CA ILE A 19 44.70 36.60 1.12
C ILE A 19 44.71 35.29 1.90
N ILE A 20 44.23 35.34 3.14
CA ILE A 20 43.76 34.15 3.84
C ILE A 20 42.51 33.75 3.07
N ALA A 21 42.67 32.89 2.07
CA ALA A 21 41.56 32.10 1.55
C ALA A 21 41.10 31.25 2.73
N GLY A 22 40.12 31.78 3.47
CA GLY A 22 39.39 31.01 4.46
C GLY A 22 38.78 29.84 3.73
N TRP A 23 39.40 28.67 3.85
CA TRP A 23 38.69 27.42 3.70
C TRP A 23 37.67 27.42 4.83
N SER A 24 36.49 27.96 4.57
CA SER A 24 35.34 27.63 5.39
C SER A 24 35.19 26.12 5.23
N PRO A 25 35.44 25.29 6.27
CA PRO A 25 34.98 23.92 6.21
C PRO A 25 33.49 24.02 5.89
N GLY A 26 33.03 23.28 4.88
CA GLY A 26 31.61 23.19 4.60
C GLY A 26 30.93 22.89 5.93
N VAL A 27 30.05 23.79 6.36
CA VAL A 27 29.18 23.50 7.50
C VAL A 27 28.28 22.39 6.99
N TYR A 28 28.65 21.14 7.28
CA TYR A 28 27.76 20.01 7.10
C TYR A 28 26.55 20.30 7.99
N SER A 29 25.41 20.62 7.38
CA SER A 29 24.17 20.81 8.13
C SER A 29 23.93 19.55 8.93
N GLU A 30 23.72 19.71 10.24
CA GLU A 30 23.26 18.61 11.07
C GLU A 30 21.97 18.04 10.46
N SER A 31 21.88 16.72 10.37
CA SER A 31 20.69 16.03 9.90
C SER A 31 19.99 15.41 11.09
N GLU A 32 18.76 15.85 11.33
CA GLU A 32 17.99 15.42 12.48
C GLU A 32 16.98 14.37 12.05
N VAL A 33 16.96 13.25 12.78
CA VAL A 33 15.96 12.19 12.64
C VAL A 33 14.71 12.63 13.39
N THR A 34 13.69 13.04 12.64
CA THR A 34 12.42 13.59 13.17
C THR A 34 11.36 12.53 13.39
N ASP A 35 11.45 11.41 12.68
CA ASP A 35 10.52 10.28 12.83
C ASP A 35 11.22 8.98 12.48
N VAL A 36 10.80 7.89 13.12
CA VAL A 36 11.30 6.55 12.85
C VAL A 36 10.13 5.59 12.71
N ARG A 37 10.00 5.06 11.51
CA ARG A 37 8.94 4.14 11.14
C ARG A 37 9.49 2.78 10.84
N PHE A 38 8.74 1.79 11.26
CA PHE A 38 9.12 0.40 11.13
C PHE A 38 7.91 -0.41 10.73
N TRP A 39 8.05 -1.21 9.68
CA TRP A 39 7.04 -2.19 9.31
C TRP A 39 7.71 -3.48 8.87
N TYR A 40 7.03 -4.59 9.12
CA TYR A 40 7.48 -5.92 8.72
C TYR A 40 6.38 -6.61 7.93
N GLY A 41 6.74 -7.07 6.74
CA GLY A 41 5.94 -7.98 5.92
C GLY A 41 6.61 -9.35 5.83
N PRO A 42 5.99 -10.31 5.15
CA PRO A 42 6.58 -11.65 4.96
C PRO A 42 7.91 -11.63 4.19
N ASP A 43 8.03 -10.74 3.20
CA ASP A 43 9.17 -10.73 2.29
C ASP A 43 10.31 -9.81 2.75
N LYS A 44 10.01 -8.81 3.59
CA LYS A 44 10.99 -7.84 4.08
C LYS A 44 10.56 -7.10 5.33
N THR A 45 11.53 -6.55 6.03
CA THR A 45 11.35 -5.59 7.11
C THR A 45 11.97 -4.26 6.71
N ARG A 46 11.22 -3.16 6.80
CA ARG A 46 11.68 -1.82 6.40
C ARG A 46 11.76 -0.90 7.60
N LEU A 47 12.90 -0.24 7.73
CA LEU A 47 13.11 0.91 8.58
C LEU A 47 13.13 2.17 7.71
N VAL A 48 12.37 3.18 8.09
CA VAL A 48 12.42 4.51 7.46
C VAL A 48 12.73 5.54 8.52
N LEU A 49 13.74 6.37 8.24
CA LEU A 49 14.12 7.50 9.07
C LEU A 49 13.77 8.77 8.31
N GLU A 50 12.87 9.59 8.83
CA GLU A 50 12.62 10.93 8.30
C GLU A 50 13.70 11.88 8.79
N LEU A 51 14.25 12.66 7.85
CA LEU A 51 15.42 13.50 8.05
C LEU A 51 15.12 14.96 7.66
N THR A 52 15.65 15.91 8.42
CA THR A 52 15.54 17.34 8.09
C THR A 52 16.34 17.75 6.86
N SER A 53 17.40 17.00 6.52
CA SER A 53 18.28 17.28 5.38
C SER A 53 18.88 15.98 4.83
N ALA A 54 19.39 16.02 3.60
CA ALA A 54 20.14 14.89 3.04
C ALA A 54 21.34 14.55 3.95
N ALA A 55 21.45 13.28 4.34
CA ALA A 55 22.51 12.81 5.22
C ALA A 55 23.49 11.88 4.49
N THR A 56 24.76 11.97 4.87
CA THR A 56 25.73 10.93 4.53
C THR A 56 25.58 9.80 5.55
N TYR A 57 25.54 8.56 5.09
CA TYR A 57 25.29 7.41 5.95
C TYR A 57 26.11 6.19 5.54
N ARG A 58 26.29 5.27 6.48
CA ARG A 58 26.88 3.94 6.24
C ARG A 58 26.00 2.88 6.85
N VAL A 59 25.76 1.79 6.11
CA VAL A 59 25.07 0.61 6.63
C VAL A 59 25.97 -0.61 6.51
N PHE A 60 26.14 -1.35 7.60
CA PHE A 60 26.98 -2.54 7.64
C PHE A 60 26.48 -3.55 8.66
N SER A 61 26.92 -4.80 8.53
CA SER A 61 26.58 -5.88 9.45
C SER A 61 27.69 -6.14 10.46
N LEU A 62 27.32 -6.54 11.67
CA LEU A 62 28.23 -7.14 12.65
C LEU A 62 27.76 -8.56 12.98
N GLU A 63 28.71 -9.47 13.18
CA GLU A 63 28.42 -10.83 13.62
C GLU A 63 28.65 -10.98 15.13
N ASN A 64 28.10 -12.04 15.74
CA ASN A 64 28.29 -12.40 17.16
C ASN A 64 27.93 -11.30 18.20
N PRO A 65 26.65 -10.92 18.39
CA PRO A 65 25.46 -11.36 17.67
C PRO A 65 25.24 -10.60 16.35
N GLU A 66 24.44 -11.20 15.46
CA GLU A 66 24.03 -10.60 14.17
C GLU A 66 23.33 -9.27 14.40
N ARG A 67 23.89 -8.21 13.82
CA ARG A 67 23.39 -6.83 13.92
C ARG A 67 23.51 -6.11 12.59
N VAL A 68 22.57 -5.21 12.32
CA VAL A 68 22.69 -4.20 11.26
C VAL A 68 22.91 -2.85 11.90
N VAL A 69 23.98 -2.18 11.51
CA VAL A 69 24.39 -0.89 12.05
C VAL A 69 24.22 0.17 10.98
N ILE A 70 23.57 1.27 11.35
CA ILE A 70 23.32 2.43 10.49
C ILE A 70 23.98 3.62 11.18
N ASP A 71 25.03 4.15 10.56
CA ASP A 71 25.68 5.39 10.97
C ASP A 71 25.19 6.54 10.10
N ILE A 72 24.84 7.66 10.74
CA ILE A 72 24.45 8.91 10.09
C ILE A 72 25.44 9.99 10.51
N ASP A 73 26.13 10.57 9.52
CA ASP A 73 27.13 11.62 9.73
C ASP A 73 26.45 12.94 10.09
N GLN A 74 26.96 13.60 11.12
CA GLN A 74 26.36 14.77 11.78
C GLN A 74 24.88 14.54 12.11
N GLY A 75 24.52 13.29 12.42
CA GLY A 75 23.16 12.91 12.77
C GLY A 75 22.82 13.22 14.22
N ARG A 76 21.54 13.47 14.50
CA ARG A 76 20.97 13.35 15.86
C ARG A 76 19.52 12.89 15.82
N LEU A 77 19.04 12.38 16.96
CA LEU A 77 17.63 12.05 17.16
C LEU A 77 16.92 13.27 17.75
N ASP A 78 15.77 13.64 17.20
CA ASP A 78 14.93 14.71 17.75
C ASP A 78 14.40 14.34 19.15
N GLN A 79 14.13 15.34 19.98
CA GLN A 79 13.58 15.18 21.31
C GLN A 79 12.12 14.72 21.24
N GLY A 80 11.90 13.42 21.43
CA GLY A 80 10.56 12.81 21.46
C GLY A 80 10.42 11.56 20.59
N VAL A 81 11.42 11.26 19.76
CA VAL A 81 11.41 10.06 18.92
C VAL A 81 11.85 8.84 19.72
N GLU A 82 10.96 7.87 19.88
CA GLU A 82 11.25 6.59 20.52
C GLU A 82 11.61 5.50 19.50
N LEU A 83 12.78 4.89 19.67
CA LEU A 83 13.26 3.81 18.79
C LEU A 83 12.84 2.40 19.24
N ALA A 84 12.58 2.22 20.53
CA ALA A 84 12.54 0.90 21.17
C ALA A 84 11.21 0.14 21.02
N ASN A 85 10.09 0.82 20.75
CA ASN A 85 8.76 0.20 20.71
C ASN A 85 8.40 -0.44 19.36
N ASN A 86 9.34 -0.44 18.40
CA ASN A 86 9.07 -0.75 17.01
C ASN A 86 9.81 -2.02 16.51
N ALA A 87 10.24 -2.92 17.40
CA ALA A 87 10.89 -4.18 16.99
C ALA A 87 9.87 -5.25 16.59
N GLY A 88 10.08 -5.91 15.45
CA GLY A 88 9.20 -6.95 14.90
C GLY A 88 9.80 -7.63 13.67
N GLY A 89 9.19 -8.73 13.21
CA GLY A 89 9.64 -9.46 12.03
C GLY A 89 11.09 -9.96 12.12
N LEU A 90 11.99 -9.39 11.32
CA LEU A 90 13.42 -9.77 11.28
C LEU A 90 14.27 -9.08 12.37
N VAL A 91 13.75 -8.04 13.04
CA VAL A 91 14.48 -7.26 14.05
C VAL A 91 14.00 -7.61 15.45
N ALA A 92 14.93 -8.04 16.30
CA ALA A 92 14.68 -8.40 17.68
C ALA A 92 14.67 -7.18 18.62
N ASN A 93 15.52 -6.19 18.37
CA ASN A 93 15.63 -5.00 19.19
C ASN A 93 16.28 -3.86 18.40
N ILE A 94 15.99 -2.63 18.80
CA ILE A 94 16.53 -1.40 18.19
C ILE A 94 17.20 -0.58 19.29
N ARG A 95 18.43 -0.15 19.02
CA ARG A 95 19.21 0.67 19.93
C ARG A 95 19.77 1.87 19.19
N SER A 96 20.06 2.94 19.90
CA SER A 96 20.85 4.05 19.35
C SER A 96 21.96 4.49 20.28
N GLY A 97 22.90 5.23 19.72
CA GLY A 97 23.99 5.83 20.48
C GLY A 97 24.83 6.76 19.62
N ARG A 98 25.91 7.25 20.21
CA ARG A 98 26.92 8.09 19.56
C ARG A 98 28.27 7.42 19.73
N PRO A 99 28.71 6.57 18.77
CA PRO A 99 29.96 5.83 18.90
C PRO A 99 31.16 6.77 18.89
N GLU A 100 31.06 7.88 18.15
CA GLU A 100 32.09 8.89 17.94
C GLU A 100 31.44 10.29 17.87
N PRO A 101 32.17 11.37 18.16
CA PRO A 101 31.67 12.73 17.96
C PRO A 101 31.18 12.94 16.53
N GLY A 102 29.95 13.42 16.38
CA GLY A 102 29.35 13.69 15.07
C GLY A 102 28.81 12.47 14.33
N ILE A 103 28.76 11.28 14.95
CA ILE A 103 28.08 10.11 14.38
C ILE A 103 26.87 9.76 15.25
N PHE A 104 25.69 9.70 14.64
CA PHE A 104 24.53 9.07 15.25
C PHE A 104 24.39 7.65 14.71
N ARG A 105 24.34 6.67 15.62
CA ARG A 105 24.26 5.26 15.28
C ARG A 105 22.93 4.68 15.70
N ILE A 106 22.30 3.96 14.79
CA ILE A 106 21.21 3.03 15.06
C ILE A 106 21.74 1.62 14.90
N VAL A 107 21.40 0.72 15.82
CA VAL A 107 21.76 -0.69 15.81
C VAL A 107 20.49 -1.52 15.88
N LEU A 108 20.29 -2.35 14.87
CA LEU A 108 19.23 -3.34 14.79
C LEU A 108 19.83 -4.69 15.18
N ASP A 109 19.37 -5.28 16.29
CA ASP A 109 19.66 -6.68 16.59
C ASP A 109 18.76 -7.54 15.70
N VAL A 110 19.33 -8.40 14.86
CA VAL A 110 18.58 -9.13 13.82
C VAL A 110 18.54 -10.63 14.05
N ARG A 111 17.45 -11.27 13.61
CA ARG A 111 17.19 -12.71 13.76
C ARG A 111 17.87 -13.55 12.66
N GLY A 112 19.18 -13.35 12.46
CA GLY A 112 19.99 -14.08 11.48
C GLY A 112 20.64 -13.18 10.43
N LYS A 113 21.34 -13.80 9.47
CA LYS A 113 21.98 -13.08 8.36
C LYS A 113 20.92 -12.63 7.35
N LEU A 114 21.00 -11.36 6.94
CA LEU A 114 20.01 -10.72 6.08
C LEU A 114 20.68 -10.07 4.86
N GLY A 115 19.91 -9.90 3.79
CA GLY A 115 20.22 -8.95 2.73
C GLY A 115 19.88 -7.54 3.21
N ILE A 116 20.68 -6.55 2.84
CA ILE A 116 20.48 -5.16 3.24
C ILE A 116 20.48 -4.31 1.98
N HIS A 117 19.43 -3.51 1.81
CA HIS A 117 19.36 -2.50 0.77
C HIS A 117 18.99 -1.16 1.41
N ALA A 118 19.90 -0.19 1.33
CA ALA A 118 19.72 1.13 1.92
C ALA A 118 19.88 2.21 0.85
N PHE A 119 19.00 3.21 0.88
CA PHE A 119 18.99 4.31 -0.08
C PHE A 119 18.37 5.57 0.55
N LEU A 120 18.77 6.73 0.03
CA LEU A 120 18.27 8.03 0.47
C LEU A 120 17.28 8.56 -0.57
N LEU A 121 16.11 8.98 -0.10
CA LEU A 121 15.11 9.68 -0.90
C LEU A 121 15.18 11.18 -0.63
N ASN A 122 15.21 11.95 -1.72
CA ASN A 122 15.04 13.40 -1.67
C ASN A 122 13.58 13.75 -1.30
N PRO A 123 13.34 14.94 -0.74
CA PRO A 123 12.00 15.39 -0.38
C PRO A 123 11.10 15.42 -1.62
N SER A 124 9.86 15.01 -1.45
CA SER A 124 8.86 14.98 -2.52
C SER A 124 7.47 15.24 -1.97
N GLY A 125 6.84 16.33 -2.42
CA GLY A 125 5.53 16.77 -1.93
C GLY A 125 5.56 17.06 -0.42
N ALA A 126 4.78 16.30 0.35
CA ALA A 126 4.70 16.42 1.80
C ALA A 126 5.78 15.62 2.55
N TYR A 127 6.55 14.77 1.86
CA TYR A 127 7.52 13.88 2.49
C TYR A 127 8.92 14.53 2.56
N PRO A 128 9.58 14.56 3.73
CA PRO A 128 10.92 15.12 3.90
C PRO A 128 11.99 14.18 3.29
N HIS A 129 13.27 14.46 3.55
CA HIS A 129 14.32 13.48 3.24
C HIS A 129 14.07 12.19 4.01
N ARG A 130 14.29 11.04 3.37
CA ARG A 130 14.08 9.73 4.02
C ARG A 130 15.25 8.80 3.77
N LEU A 131 15.85 8.26 4.83
CA LEU A 131 16.78 7.14 4.72
C LEU A 131 15.99 5.85 4.91
N VAL A 132 15.87 5.06 3.85
CA VAL A 132 15.16 3.79 3.83
C VAL A 132 16.18 2.65 3.94
N VAL A 133 15.94 1.72 4.86
CA VAL A 133 16.76 0.52 5.06
C VAL A 133 15.85 -0.70 5.01
N ASP A 134 15.94 -1.45 3.91
CA ASP A 134 15.27 -2.74 3.72
C ASP A 134 16.15 -3.88 4.21
N LEU A 135 15.58 -4.71 5.08
CA LEU A 135 16.13 -5.96 5.55
C LEU A 135 15.36 -7.11 4.90
N LEU A 136 16.09 -7.93 4.14
CA LEU A 136 15.55 -9.05 3.39
C LEU A 136 16.00 -10.36 4.06
N PRO A 137 15.11 -11.34 4.29
CA PRO A 137 15.55 -12.67 4.67
C PRO A 137 16.54 -13.17 3.61
N ARG A 138 17.75 -13.58 4.02
CA ARG A 138 18.58 -14.40 3.13
C ARG A 138 17.99 -15.79 3.16
N GLU A 139 17.61 -16.31 2.00
CA GLU A 139 17.27 -17.73 1.90
C GLU A 139 18.51 -18.56 2.28
N ASN A 140 18.52 -19.07 3.51
CA ASN A 140 19.38 -20.19 3.85
C ASN A 140 18.71 -21.42 3.26
N GLY A 141 18.98 -21.74 1.98
CA GLY A 141 18.54 -22.92 1.19
C GLY A 141 17.69 -23.95 1.93
N GLY A 142 16.49 -23.54 2.32
CA GLY A 142 15.69 -24.19 3.33
C GLY A 142 14.32 -23.58 3.14
N GLU A 143 13.50 -24.39 2.47
CA GLU A 143 12.13 -24.13 2.04
C GLU A 143 11.52 -22.97 2.80
N ALA A 144 11.30 -21.86 2.08
CA ALA A 144 10.33 -20.87 2.51
C ALA A 144 9.11 -21.67 2.99
N HIS A 145 8.76 -21.54 4.26
CA HIS A 145 7.45 -21.92 4.75
C HIS A 145 6.46 -21.00 4.04
N SER A 146 6.24 -21.23 2.74
CA SER A 146 4.96 -21.03 2.13
C SER A 146 4.06 -21.81 3.07
N ALA A 147 3.25 -21.09 3.85
CA ALA A 147 1.99 -21.66 4.23
C ALA A 147 1.41 -22.11 2.90
N GLN A 148 1.52 -23.41 2.64
CA GLN A 148 1.09 -24.03 1.41
C GLN A 148 -0.41 -23.81 1.43
N LEU A 149 -0.80 -22.65 0.88
CA LEU A 149 -2.15 -22.31 0.59
C LEU A 149 -2.57 -23.49 -0.27
N ASP A 150 -3.46 -24.33 0.28
CA ASP A 150 -3.96 -25.55 -0.35
C ASP A 150 -4.83 -25.14 -1.55
N LEU A 151 -4.21 -24.50 -2.54
CA LEU A 151 -4.77 -24.02 -3.78
C LEU A 151 -5.08 -25.30 -4.54
N ARG A 152 -6.36 -25.59 -4.75
CA ARG A 152 -6.70 -26.63 -5.70
C ARG A 152 -6.34 -26.09 -7.07
N GLU A 153 -5.80 -26.94 -7.93
CA GLU A 153 -5.43 -26.61 -9.31
C GLU A 153 -6.65 -26.12 -10.13
N GLU A 154 -7.87 -26.27 -9.59
CA GLU A 154 -9.15 -25.81 -10.17
C GLU A 154 -9.82 -24.63 -9.43
N ASP A 155 -9.21 -24.06 -8.39
CA ASP A 155 -9.80 -22.90 -7.70
C ASP A 155 -9.73 -21.65 -8.59
N TYR A 156 -10.87 -20.99 -8.87
CA TYR A 156 -10.87 -19.70 -9.55
C TYR A 156 -10.28 -18.62 -8.64
N LEU A 157 -9.03 -18.23 -8.91
CA LEU A 157 -8.18 -17.50 -7.98
C LEU A 157 -8.29 -15.98 -8.18
N ILE A 158 -8.59 -15.30 -7.10
CA ILE A 158 -8.79 -13.86 -7.06
C ILE A 158 -7.74 -13.24 -6.17
N VAL A 159 -6.89 -12.41 -6.76
CA VAL A 159 -5.98 -11.57 -5.98
C VAL A 159 -6.71 -10.29 -5.63
N ILE A 160 -6.83 -10.02 -4.34
CA ILE A 160 -7.36 -8.76 -3.84
C ILE A 160 -6.16 -7.95 -3.36
N ASP A 161 -6.06 -6.72 -3.85
CA ASP A 161 -5.03 -5.78 -3.50
C ASP A 161 -5.62 -4.66 -2.63
N PRO A 162 -5.43 -4.69 -1.30
CA PRO A 162 -5.76 -3.54 -0.48
C PRO A 162 -4.76 -2.42 -0.76
N GLY A 163 -5.23 -1.30 -1.30
CA GLY A 163 -4.41 -0.14 -1.66
C GLY A 163 -3.53 0.36 -0.49
N HIS A 164 -2.41 0.99 -0.83
CA HIS A 164 -1.49 1.62 0.13
C HIS A 164 -0.91 0.64 1.18
N GLY A 165 -0.55 1.12 2.37
CA GLY A 165 -0.04 0.33 3.49
C GLY A 165 1.32 0.81 4.01
N GLY A 166 1.61 0.57 5.28
CA GLY A 166 2.84 1.02 5.93
C GLY A 166 2.98 2.55 5.88
N GLU A 167 4.07 3.00 5.25
CA GLU A 167 4.43 4.41 5.02
C GLU A 167 3.40 5.19 4.22
N ASP A 168 2.68 4.51 3.32
CA ASP A 168 1.67 5.13 2.47
C ASP A 168 0.31 5.03 3.15
N PRO A 169 -0.26 6.13 3.68
CA PRO A 169 -1.57 6.12 4.33
C PRO A 169 -2.73 6.10 3.32
N GLY A 170 -2.46 6.40 2.04
CA GLY A 170 -3.48 6.82 1.08
C GLY A 170 -4.13 8.14 1.48
N ALA A 171 -5.41 8.31 1.14
CA ALA A 171 -6.22 9.44 1.59
C ALA A 171 -6.28 9.50 3.12
N ILE A 172 -6.23 10.72 3.65
CA ILE A 172 -6.46 11.00 5.07
C ILE A 172 -7.76 11.77 5.18
N GLY A 173 -8.73 11.21 5.89
CA GLY A 173 -10.02 11.84 6.14
C GLY A 173 -9.93 13.03 7.09
N GLY A 174 -11.00 13.81 7.18
CA GLY A 174 -11.04 15.02 8.02
C GLY A 174 -10.91 14.74 9.52
N SER A 175 -11.28 13.53 9.96
CA SER A 175 -11.11 13.06 11.34
C SER A 175 -9.76 12.35 11.59
N GLY A 176 -8.94 12.17 10.55
CA GLY A 176 -7.66 11.47 10.63
C GLY A 176 -7.71 9.98 10.27
N ALA A 177 -8.84 9.49 9.75
CA ALA A 177 -8.95 8.11 9.28
C ALA A 177 -8.10 7.87 8.02
N TYR A 178 -7.41 6.73 7.94
CA TYR A 178 -6.55 6.39 6.81
C TYR A 178 -7.25 5.47 5.81
N GLU A 179 -7.08 5.74 4.52
CA GLU A 179 -7.53 4.89 3.43
C GLU A 179 -6.97 3.47 3.53
N LYS A 180 -5.67 3.32 3.87
CA LYS A 180 -5.02 2.01 3.98
C LYS A 180 -5.75 1.05 4.95
N ASP A 181 -6.39 1.58 5.99
CA ASP A 181 -7.11 0.79 7.00
C ASP A 181 -8.50 0.40 6.50
N VAL A 182 -9.20 1.32 5.82
CA VAL A 182 -10.49 1.07 5.18
C VAL A 182 -10.33 0.03 4.07
N ALA A 183 -9.36 0.21 3.18
CA ALA A 183 -9.05 -0.70 2.08
C ALA A 183 -8.74 -2.12 2.60
N LEU A 184 -7.87 -2.25 3.60
CA LEU A 184 -7.55 -3.53 4.22
C LEU A 184 -8.77 -4.17 4.91
N GLY A 185 -9.57 -3.37 5.61
CA GLY A 185 -10.79 -3.81 6.28
C GLY A 185 -11.83 -4.39 5.32
N ILE A 186 -12.03 -3.73 4.18
CA ILE A 186 -12.94 -4.21 3.12
C ILE A 186 -12.35 -5.45 2.43
N ALA A 187 -11.07 -5.44 2.08
CA ALA A 187 -10.41 -6.56 1.41
C ALA A 187 -10.43 -7.86 2.26
N ARG A 188 -10.20 -7.76 3.57
CA ARG A 188 -10.30 -8.91 4.50
C ARG A 188 -11.72 -9.49 4.54
N ARG A 189 -12.76 -8.65 4.50
CA ARG A 189 -14.17 -9.08 4.44
C ARG A 189 -14.51 -9.70 3.10
N LEU A 190 -14.05 -9.10 2.00
CA LEU A 190 -14.23 -9.61 0.65
C LEU A 190 -13.58 -11.00 0.49
N LYS A 191 -12.34 -11.17 0.97
CA LYS A 191 -11.67 -12.48 1.00
C LYS A 191 -12.48 -13.54 1.74
N ARG A 192 -13.07 -13.16 2.89
CA ARG A 192 -13.87 -14.08 3.71
C ARG A 192 -15.08 -14.60 2.94
N ILE A 193 -15.83 -13.72 2.28
CA ILE A 193 -17.05 -14.11 1.55
C ILE A 193 -16.71 -14.85 0.25
N ILE A 194 -15.64 -14.48 -0.47
CA ILE A 194 -15.19 -15.22 -1.65
C ILE A 194 -14.82 -16.66 -1.27
N ASN A 195 -14.04 -16.84 -0.20
CA ASN A 195 -13.63 -18.18 0.26
C ASN A 195 -14.80 -19.02 0.80
N TRP A 196 -15.97 -18.42 1.04
CA TRP A 196 -17.18 -19.15 1.43
C TRP A 196 -17.96 -19.71 0.24
N ASP A 197 -17.88 -19.09 -0.95
CA ASP A 197 -18.66 -19.50 -2.14
C ASP A 197 -18.29 -20.90 -2.66
N GLY A 198 -17.06 -21.36 -2.40
CA GLY A 198 -16.60 -22.71 -2.72
C GLY A 198 -16.20 -22.91 -4.19
N ARG A 199 -16.56 -22.00 -5.10
CA ARG A 199 -16.06 -21.98 -6.49
C ARG A 199 -14.82 -21.12 -6.67
N MET A 200 -14.69 -20.12 -5.80
CA MET A 200 -13.67 -19.09 -5.89
C MET A 200 -12.78 -19.11 -4.66
N ARG A 201 -11.58 -18.59 -4.82
CA ARG A 201 -10.64 -18.40 -3.74
C ARG A 201 -9.99 -17.03 -3.83
N ALA A 202 -9.83 -16.38 -2.68
CA ALA A 202 -9.19 -15.09 -2.57
C ALA A 202 -7.90 -15.13 -1.73
N ILE A 203 -6.91 -14.38 -2.20
CA ILE A 203 -5.66 -14.10 -1.50
C ILE A 203 -5.39 -12.58 -1.52
N LEU A 204 -4.65 -12.08 -0.54
CA LEU A 204 -4.34 -10.65 -0.42
C LEU A 204 -2.88 -10.39 -0.81
N THR A 205 -2.62 -9.30 -1.54
CA THR A 205 -1.24 -8.80 -1.76
C THR A 205 -0.58 -8.37 -0.45
N ARG A 206 -1.37 -7.84 0.49
CA ARG A 206 -0.98 -7.61 1.88
C ARG A 206 -2.04 -8.07 2.86
N ALA A 207 -1.60 -8.81 3.89
CA ALA A 207 -2.49 -9.29 4.94
C ALA A 207 -2.52 -8.36 6.16
N ASP A 208 -1.61 -7.39 6.25
CA ASP A 208 -1.48 -6.46 7.39
C ASP A 208 -1.02 -5.06 6.94
N ASP A 209 -0.72 -4.18 7.90
CA ASP A 209 -0.24 -2.82 7.64
C ASP A 209 1.25 -2.77 7.27
N TYR A 210 1.57 -3.21 6.06
CA TYR A 210 2.89 -3.05 5.46
C TYR A 210 2.77 -2.59 4.01
N TYR A 211 3.80 -1.89 3.55
CA TYR A 211 3.84 -1.36 2.20
C TYR A 211 4.23 -2.45 1.17
N VAL A 212 3.53 -2.48 0.05
CA VAL A 212 3.86 -3.30 -1.13
C VAL A 212 3.93 -2.37 -2.34
N SER A 213 5.00 -2.43 -3.14
CA SER A 213 5.13 -1.59 -4.34
C SER A 213 4.12 -1.98 -5.42
N LEU A 214 3.73 -1.03 -6.27
CA LEU A 214 2.78 -1.27 -7.36
C LEU A 214 3.24 -2.41 -8.27
N ARG A 215 4.54 -2.43 -8.58
CA ARG A 215 5.16 -3.53 -9.34
C ARG A 215 5.03 -4.88 -8.64
N ARG A 216 5.33 -4.95 -7.34
CA ARG A 216 5.25 -6.22 -6.59
C ARG A 216 3.82 -6.74 -6.50
N ARG A 217 2.80 -5.86 -6.40
CA ARG A 217 1.38 -6.23 -6.42
C ARG A 217 0.99 -6.92 -7.73
N VAL A 218 1.48 -6.41 -8.86
CA VAL A 218 1.30 -6.99 -10.20
C VAL A 218 2.06 -8.33 -10.33
N GLU A 219 3.33 -8.38 -9.92
CA GLU A 219 4.11 -9.63 -9.96
C GLU A 219 3.49 -10.71 -9.07
N PHE A 220 2.97 -10.33 -7.90
CA PHE A 220 2.33 -11.24 -6.96
C PHE A 220 1.13 -11.98 -7.57
N SER A 221 0.34 -11.31 -8.42
CA SER A 221 -0.80 -11.94 -9.08
C SER A 221 -0.39 -12.84 -10.23
N MET A 222 0.60 -12.41 -11.03
CA MET A 222 1.16 -13.20 -12.13
C MET A 222 1.84 -14.48 -11.61
N GLU A 223 2.66 -14.38 -10.56
CA GLU A 223 3.35 -15.53 -9.94
C GLU A 223 2.40 -16.61 -9.42
N ARG A 224 1.15 -16.23 -9.12
CA ARG A 224 0.13 -17.12 -8.55
C ARG A 224 -0.87 -17.59 -9.59
N ASN A 225 -0.70 -17.20 -10.86
CA ASN A 225 -1.62 -17.49 -11.95
C ASN A 225 -3.06 -17.10 -11.57
N ALA A 226 -3.24 -15.90 -11.03
CA ALA A 226 -4.56 -15.42 -10.64
C ALA A 226 -5.50 -15.32 -11.85
N ASP A 227 -6.77 -15.66 -11.69
CA ASP A 227 -7.78 -15.47 -12.72
C ASP A 227 -8.27 -14.03 -12.81
N LEU A 228 -8.29 -13.32 -11.67
CA LEU A 228 -8.72 -11.93 -11.54
C LEU A 228 -7.88 -11.13 -10.54
N PHE A 229 -7.79 -9.83 -10.76
CA PHE A 229 -7.16 -8.87 -9.86
C PHE A 229 -8.12 -7.74 -9.46
N LEU A 230 -8.33 -7.54 -8.16
CA LEU A 230 -9.21 -6.50 -7.60
C LEU A 230 -8.40 -5.55 -6.69
N SER A 231 -8.12 -4.34 -7.14
CA SER A 231 -7.52 -3.28 -6.30
C SER A 231 -8.62 -2.55 -5.53
N VAL A 232 -8.57 -2.54 -4.19
CA VAL A 232 -9.58 -1.90 -3.32
C VAL A 232 -9.00 -0.64 -2.70
N HIS A 233 -9.67 0.49 -2.93
CA HIS A 233 -9.26 1.84 -2.52
C HIS A 233 -10.43 2.61 -1.89
N ALA A 234 -10.13 3.76 -1.30
CA ALA A 234 -11.11 4.75 -0.86
C ALA A 234 -10.61 6.16 -1.22
N ASP A 235 -11.12 6.66 -2.35
CA ASP A 235 -10.79 7.89 -3.05
C ASP A 235 -10.72 9.13 -2.14
N ALA A 236 -10.15 10.20 -2.69
CA ALA A 236 -10.27 11.54 -2.14
C ALA A 236 -10.41 12.53 -3.29
N ALA A 237 -11.32 13.49 -3.15
CA ALA A 237 -11.56 14.52 -4.15
C ALA A 237 -11.32 15.92 -3.59
N GLN A 238 -10.99 16.87 -4.46
CA GLN A 238 -10.89 18.29 -4.07
C GLN A 238 -12.21 18.83 -3.49
N ARG A 239 -13.34 18.38 -4.04
CA ARG A 239 -14.67 18.73 -3.54
C ARG A 239 -15.10 17.71 -2.49
N LYS A 240 -15.24 18.14 -1.24
CA LYS A 240 -15.72 17.31 -0.12
C LYS A 240 -17.15 16.81 -0.26
N SER A 241 -17.90 17.31 -1.25
CA SER A 241 -19.24 16.83 -1.59
C SER A 241 -19.24 15.71 -2.63
N ALA A 242 -18.07 15.29 -3.14
CA ALA A 242 -17.98 14.10 -3.96
C ALA A 242 -18.35 12.88 -3.09
N GLU A 243 -19.16 11.99 -3.63
CA GLU A 243 -19.61 10.79 -2.94
C GLU A 243 -19.86 9.65 -3.92
N GLY A 244 -19.92 8.44 -3.37
CA GLY A 244 -20.29 7.22 -4.06
C GLY A 244 -19.11 6.43 -4.60
N ALA A 245 -19.33 5.14 -4.78
CA ALA A 245 -18.33 4.23 -5.31
C ALA A 245 -18.08 4.42 -6.81
N SER A 246 -16.89 4.04 -7.28
CA SER A 246 -16.58 3.96 -8.72
C SER A 246 -15.65 2.80 -9.03
N VAL A 247 -15.61 2.38 -10.29
CA VAL A 247 -14.77 1.28 -10.76
C VAL A 247 -14.02 1.70 -12.00
N TYR A 248 -12.72 1.41 -12.02
CA TYR A 248 -11.80 1.77 -13.08
C TYR A 248 -11.09 0.54 -13.67
N ILE A 249 -10.77 0.61 -14.95
CA ILE A 249 -9.92 -0.35 -15.66
C ILE A 249 -8.72 0.34 -16.31
N LEU A 250 -7.75 -0.46 -16.76
CA LEU A 250 -6.60 0.04 -17.49
C LEU A 250 -7.02 0.74 -18.80
N SER A 251 -6.34 1.85 -19.11
CA SER A 251 -6.31 2.46 -20.44
C SER A 251 -4.86 2.69 -20.88
N THR A 252 -4.56 2.35 -22.13
CA THR A 252 -3.28 2.69 -22.79
C THR A 252 -3.34 3.99 -23.59
N ASP A 253 -4.55 4.43 -23.96
CA ASP A 253 -4.74 5.51 -24.94
C ASP A 253 -5.27 6.81 -24.30
N GLY A 254 -5.26 6.87 -22.97
CA GLY A 254 -5.67 8.04 -22.18
C GLY A 254 -6.88 7.79 -21.28
N ALA A 255 -7.08 8.69 -20.31
CA ALA A 255 -8.15 8.55 -19.34
C ALA A 255 -9.54 8.90 -19.92
N SER A 256 -10.59 8.25 -19.43
CA SER A 256 -11.98 8.53 -19.83
C SER A 256 -12.56 9.80 -19.22
N SER A 257 -11.89 10.39 -18.22
CA SER A 257 -12.27 11.65 -17.58
C SER A 257 -11.06 12.30 -16.92
N GLU A 258 -11.12 13.61 -16.68
CA GLU A 258 -10.09 14.33 -15.92
C GLU A 258 -9.97 13.81 -14.48
N MET A 259 -11.09 13.39 -13.86
CA MET A 259 -11.06 12.75 -12.55
C MET A 259 -10.28 11.44 -12.59
N GLY A 260 -10.55 10.57 -13.57
CA GLY A 260 -9.82 9.31 -13.72
C GLY A 260 -8.34 9.53 -14.01
N LYS A 261 -8.00 10.57 -14.77
CA LYS A 261 -6.60 10.97 -15.02
C LYS A 261 -5.90 11.39 -13.73
N TRP A 262 -6.54 12.26 -12.94
CA TRP A 262 -6.01 12.75 -11.68
C TRP A 262 -5.84 11.61 -10.67
N LEU A 263 -6.84 10.73 -10.55
CA LEU A 263 -6.80 9.57 -9.68
C LEU A 263 -5.65 8.63 -10.07
N ALA A 264 -5.51 8.28 -11.35
CA ALA A 264 -4.40 7.44 -11.81
C ALA A 264 -3.02 8.07 -11.53
N GLN A 265 -2.88 9.39 -11.66
CA GLN A 265 -1.62 10.07 -11.32
C GLN A 265 -1.32 9.98 -9.83
N ARG A 266 -2.32 10.16 -8.98
CA ARG A 266 -2.20 10.04 -7.53
C ARG A 266 -1.85 8.61 -7.12
N GLU A 267 -2.59 7.62 -7.60
CA GLU A 267 -2.35 6.21 -7.25
C GLU A 267 -1.00 5.71 -7.76
N ASN A 268 -0.56 6.17 -8.94
CA ASN A 268 0.78 5.86 -9.44
C ASN A 268 1.92 6.50 -8.62
N ALA A 269 1.63 7.52 -7.81
CA ALA A 269 2.59 8.14 -6.89
C ALA A 269 2.73 7.38 -5.55
N ALA A 270 1.96 6.30 -5.33
CA ALA A 270 2.06 5.48 -4.13
C ALA A 270 3.47 4.89 -3.90
N ASP A 271 4.21 4.56 -4.96
CA ASP A 271 5.63 4.12 -4.87
C ASP A 271 6.53 5.22 -4.28
N LEU A 272 6.28 6.50 -4.57
CA LEU A 272 6.99 7.61 -3.93
C LEU A 272 6.63 7.70 -2.44
N ALA A 273 5.34 7.60 -2.12
CA ALA A 273 4.85 7.66 -0.74
C ALA A 273 5.42 6.50 0.10
N GLY A 274 5.38 5.28 -0.42
CA GLY A 274 5.93 4.09 0.22
C GLY A 274 7.45 4.04 0.32
N GLY A 275 8.15 5.01 -0.28
CA GLY A 275 9.60 5.13 -0.24
C GLY A 275 10.31 4.10 -1.12
N VAL A 276 9.86 3.93 -2.36
CA VAL A 276 10.54 3.13 -3.39
C VAL A 276 11.51 4.02 -4.17
N ASP A 277 12.72 3.55 -4.42
CA ASP A 277 13.67 4.25 -5.31
C ASP A 277 13.19 4.15 -6.77
N ILE A 278 12.73 5.27 -7.33
CA ILE A 278 12.25 5.38 -8.71
C ILE A 278 13.41 5.53 -9.71
N GLY A 279 14.65 5.67 -9.23
CA GLY A 279 15.87 5.78 -10.03
C GLY A 279 16.18 4.54 -10.89
N GLN A 280 15.57 3.39 -10.60
CA GLN A 280 15.53 2.25 -11.50
C GLN A 280 14.13 2.10 -12.10
N GLN A 281 13.79 3.01 -13.02
CA GLN A 281 12.87 2.64 -14.09
C GLN A 281 13.55 1.55 -14.89
N ASP A 282 13.32 0.29 -14.53
CA ASP A 282 13.66 -0.82 -15.41
C ASP A 282 12.66 -0.78 -16.57
N PRO A 283 13.08 -0.44 -17.81
CA PRO A 283 12.20 -0.39 -18.98
C PRO A 283 11.57 -1.77 -19.33
N SER A 284 11.87 -2.82 -18.56
CA SER A 284 11.47 -4.21 -18.83
C SER A 284 9.97 -4.50 -18.72
N LEU A 285 9.14 -3.60 -18.16
CA LEU A 285 7.67 -3.69 -18.26
C LEU A 285 7.13 -3.21 -19.63
N GLN A 286 8.03 -3.00 -20.60
CA GLN A 286 7.75 -3.02 -22.03
C GLN A 286 8.34 -4.30 -22.67
N LYS A 287 7.97 -5.48 -22.17
CA LYS A 287 8.19 -6.71 -22.94
C LYS A 287 6.92 -7.00 -23.73
N THR A 288 6.95 -6.56 -24.99
CA THR A 288 6.11 -6.98 -26.11
C THR A 288 4.72 -7.46 -25.68
N LEU A 289 3.81 -6.51 -25.47
CA LEU A 289 2.39 -6.80 -25.55
C LEU A 289 2.15 -7.47 -26.91
N LEU A 290 1.75 -8.74 -26.89
CA LEU A 290 0.98 -9.27 -28.00
C LEU A 290 -0.36 -8.53 -27.89
N ASP A 291 -0.56 -7.50 -28.71
CA ASP A 291 -1.71 -6.57 -28.63
C ASP A 291 -3.07 -7.31 -28.49
N MET A 292 -3.17 -8.53 -29.02
CA MET A 292 -4.34 -9.42 -28.88
C MET A 292 -4.72 -9.77 -27.42
N GLY A 293 -3.76 -9.94 -26.52
CA GLY A 293 -4.04 -10.28 -25.11
C GLY A 293 -4.59 -9.09 -24.32
N LEU A 294 -4.19 -7.88 -24.71
CA LEU A 294 -4.60 -6.65 -24.03
C LEU A 294 -6.05 -6.28 -24.33
N ASP A 295 -6.49 -6.43 -25.58
CA ASP A 295 -7.88 -6.16 -25.98
C ASP A 295 -8.86 -7.08 -25.23
N TRP A 296 -8.54 -8.37 -25.15
CA TRP A 296 -9.31 -9.34 -24.36
C TRP A 296 -9.38 -8.92 -22.89
N LYS A 297 -8.22 -8.61 -22.28
CA LYS A 297 -8.16 -8.15 -20.89
C LYS A 297 -9.03 -6.91 -20.65
N ILE A 298 -8.94 -5.89 -21.52
CA ILE A 298 -9.69 -4.64 -21.35
C ILE A 298 -11.20 -4.93 -21.42
N ARG A 299 -11.63 -5.78 -22.35
CA ARG A 299 -13.03 -6.20 -22.47
C ARG A 299 -13.51 -6.96 -21.22
N GLU A 300 -12.78 -7.98 -20.78
CA GLU A 300 -13.15 -8.75 -19.59
C GLU A 300 -13.15 -7.89 -18.31
N SER A 301 -12.17 -6.99 -18.18
CA SER A 301 -12.12 -6.04 -17.06
C SER A 301 -13.32 -5.09 -17.08
N TYR A 302 -13.77 -4.67 -18.27
CA TYR A 302 -14.95 -3.82 -18.43
C TYR A 302 -16.23 -4.55 -18.02
N ASP A 303 -16.42 -5.80 -18.47
CA ASP A 303 -17.59 -6.61 -18.13
C ASP A 303 -17.64 -6.93 -16.62
N LEU A 304 -16.49 -7.25 -16.01
CA LEU A 304 -16.35 -7.33 -14.56
C LEU A 304 -16.70 -6.00 -13.88
N GLY A 305 -16.13 -4.89 -14.36
CA GLY A 305 -16.38 -3.57 -13.81
C GLY A 305 -17.86 -3.16 -13.82
N LEU A 306 -18.59 -3.50 -14.89
CA LEU A 306 -20.03 -3.28 -14.98
C LEU A 306 -20.81 -4.10 -13.96
N ALA A 307 -20.46 -5.38 -13.77
CA ALA A 307 -21.11 -6.25 -12.79
C ALA A 307 -20.88 -5.75 -11.35
N LEU A 308 -19.67 -5.25 -11.06
CA LEU A 308 -19.33 -4.63 -9.78
C LEU A 308 -20.09 -3.34 -9.54
N LEU A 309 -20.12 -2.41 -10.51
CA LEU A 309 -20.86 -1.14 -10.39
C LEU A 309 -22.34 -1.35 -10.11
N GLY A 310 -22.99 -2.25 -10.87
CA GLY A 310 -24.42 -2.55 -10.67
C GLY A 310 -24.73 -3.11 -9.29
N SER A 311 -23.78 -3.82 -8.67
CA SER A 311 -23.94 -4.36 -7.32
C SER A 311 -23.64 -3.33 -6.22
N LEU A 312 -22.66 -2.45 -6.45
CA LEU A 312 -22.31 -1.35 -5.55
C LEU A 312 -23.43 -0.30 -5.45
N GLU A 313 -24.12 0.00 -6.57
CA GLU A 313 -25.27 0.92 -6.60
C GLU A 313 -26.42 0.47 -5.66
N GLN A 314 -26.50 -0.82 -5.32
CA GLN A 314 -27.55 -1.33 -4.43
C GLN A 314 -27.28 -1.10 -2.94
N VAL A 315 -26.03 -0.80 -2.55
CA VAL A 315 -25.64 -0.65 -1.13
C VAL A 315 -25.22 0.77 -0.77
N GLY A 316 -25.08 1.64 -1.76
CA GLY A 316 -24.70 3.04 -1.60
C GLY A 316 -24.84 3.81 -2.92
N GLY A 317 -24.43 5.08 -2.91
CA GLY A 317 -24.33 5.86 -4.14
C GLY A 317 -23.19 5.36 -5.03
N ILE A 318 -23.30 5.62 -6.33
CA ILE A 318 -22.19 5.51 -7.27
C ILE A 318 -21.83 6.90 -7.78
N HIS A 319 -20.54 7.19 -7.85
CA HIS A 319 -20.04 8.46 -8.40
C HIS A 319 -20.29 8.53 -9.91
N SER A 320 -20.14 7.39 -10.59
CA SER A 320 -20.36 7.25 -12.03
C SER A 320 -21.10 5.95 -12.35
N ARG A 321 -22.03 6.02 -13.31
CA ARG A 321 -22.73 4.85 -13.90
C ARG A 321 -21.88 4.12 -14.95
N THR A 322 -20.73 4.65 -15.31
CA THR A 322 -19.83 4.06 -16.29
C THR A 322 -18.52 3.61 -15.64
N VAL A 323 -17.98 2.50 -16.14
CA VAL A 323 -16.62 2.05 -15.79
C VAL A 323 -15.63 3.09 -16.31
N GLY A 324 -14.85 3.67 -15.39
CA GLY A 324 -13.79 4.60 -15.72
C GLY A 324 -12.59 3.88 -16.34
N ARG A 325 -11.77 4.61 -17.09
CA ARG A 325 -10.53 4.07 -17.66
C ARG A 325 -9.41 5.06 -17.45
N ALA A 326 -8.25 4.61 -16.99
CA ALA A 326 -7.05 5.45 -16.88
C ALA A 326 -5.77 4.60 -16.78
N GLY A 327 -4.61 5.26 -16.82
CA GLY A 327 -3.29 4.61 -16.83
C GLY A 327 -2.80 4.16 -15.46
N PHE A 328 -3.58 3.37 -14.72
CA PHE A 328 -3.18 2.83 -13.41
C PHE A 328 -2.07 1.79 -13.55
N ALA A 329 -0.95 1.98 -12.84
CA ALA A 329 0.20 1.09 -12.89
C ALA A 329 -0.11 -0.29 -12.28
N VAL A 330 -0.93 -0.33 -11.22
CA VAL A 330 -1.36 -1.57 -10.56
C VAL A 330 -2.24 -2.45 -11.46
N LEU A 331 -2.88 -1.86 -12.47
CA LEU A 331 -3.74 -2.59 -13.42
C LEU A 331 -2.98 -3.05 -14.66
N LYS A 332 -1.65 -3.14 -14.65
CA LYS A 332 -0.84 -3.47 -15.84
C LYS A 332 -0.59 -4.97 -16.10
N ALA A 333 -0.99 -5.88 -15.21
CA ALA A 333 -0.87 -7.34 -15.43
C ALA A 333 -1.52 -7.75 -16.77
N VAL A 334 -0.76 -8.18 -17.77
CA VAL A 334 -1.22 -8.19 -19.18
C VAL A 334 -2.21 -9.31 -19.53
N ASP A 335 -2.30 -10.33 -18.69
CA ASP A 335 -2.93 -11.62 -18.94
C ASP A 335 -4.11 -11.92 -18.00
N ILE A 336 -4.49 -10.97 -17.15
CA ILE A 336 -5.59 -11.13 -16.18
C ILE A 336 -6.53 -9.91 -16.23
N PRO A 337 -7.86 -10.11 -16.19
CA PRO A 337 -8.80 -9.02 -15.97
C PRO A 337 -8.52 -8.34 -14.62
N ALA A 338 -8.45 -7.01 -14.63
CA ALA A 338 -8.02 -6.22 -13.49
C ALA A 338 -8.86 -4.95 -13.35
N VAL A 339 -9.38 -4.71 -12.15
CA VAL A 339 -10.18 -3.53 -11.81
C VAL A 339 -9.62 -2.83 -10.58
N LEU A 340 -9.76 -1.52 -10.53
CA LEU A 340 -9.59 -0.72 -9.33
C LEU A 340 -10.97 -0.23 -8.86
N ILE A 341 -11.27 -0.44 -7.59
CA ILE A 341 -12.56 -0.17 -6.97
C ILE A 341 -12.36 0.94 -5.95
N GLU A 342 -12.94 2.10 -6.21
CA GLU A 342 -13.07 3.17 -5.23
C GLU A 342 -14.36 2.98 -4.44
N THR A 343 -14.21 2.72 -3.14
CA THR A 343 -15.34 2.32 -2.28
C THR A 343 -16.16 3.51 -1.75
N GLY A 344 -15.62 4.72 -1.87
CA GLY A 344 -16.20 6.00 -1.44
C GLY A 344 -15.08 7.03 -1.24
N PHE A 345 -15.41 8.26 -0.84
CA PHE A 345 -14.46 9.35 -0.69
C PHE A 345 -14.10 9.62 0.78
N MET A 346 -12.86 9.39 1.17
CA MET A 346 -12.32 9.73 2.50
C MET A 346 -12.37 11.24 2.79
N THR A 347 -12.39 12.09 1.75
CA THR A 347 -12.57 13.54 1.89
C THR A 347 -13.98 13.98 2.24
N ASN A 348 -14.98 13.11 2.04
CA ASN A 348 -16.37 13.38 2.36
C ASN A 348 -16.65 12.97 3.82
N PRO A 349 -17.04 13.89 4.74
CA PRO A 349 -17.19 13.56 6.15
C PRO A 349 -18.22 12.46 6.44
N ALA A 350 -19.30 12.38 5.64
CA ALA A 350 -20.32 11.35 5.83
C ALA A 350 -19.82 9.97 5.39
N GLU A 351 -19.10 9.91 4.26
CA GLU A 351 -18.50 8.66 3.78
C GLU A 351 -17.33 8.24 4.65
N GLU A 352 -16.47 9.15 5.10
CA GLU A 352 -15.39 8.87 6.05
C GLU A 352 -15.95 8.21 7.32
N GLN A 353 -17.01 8.77 7.90
CA GLN A 353 -17.65 8.20 9.09
C GLN A 353 -18.25 6.82 8.79
N ALA A 354 -18.89 6.65 7.62
CA ALA A 354 -19.52 5.41 7.22
C ALA A 354 -18.50 4.30 6.92
N LEU A 355 -17.41 4.61 6.22
CA LEU A 355 -16.34 3.70 5.83
C LEU A 355 -15.55 3.18 7.03
N GLN A 356 -15.53 3.91 8.14
CA GLN A 356 -14.99 3.41 9.42
C GLN A 356 -15.89 2.37 10.10
N GLN A 357 -17.17 2.29 9.74
CA GLN A 357 -18.10 1.35 10.35
C GLN A 357 -17.96 -0.06 9.74
N GLU A 358 -17.77 -1.05 10.61
CA GLU A 358 -17.68 -2.46 10.20
C GLU A 358 -18.88 -2.90 9.36
N LEU A 359 -20.11 -2.49 9.71
CA LEU A 359 -21.31 -2.87 8.97
C LEU A 359 -21.30 -2.31 7.54
N THR A 360 -20.78 -1.11 7.33
CA THR A 360 -20.67 -0.50 5.99
C THR A 360 -19.63 -1.24 5.16
N GLN A 361 -18.45 -1.51 5.73
CA GLN A 361 -17.41 -2.30 5.06
C GLN A 361 -17.92 -3.70 4.67
N GLU A 362 -18.74 -4.32 5.52
CA GLU A 362 -19.37 -5.62 5.26
C GLU A 362 -20.37 -5.55 4.09
N ARG A 363 -21.18 -4.48 4.01
CA ARG A 363 -22.11 -4.24 2.89
C ARG A 363 -21.37 -4.03 1.57
N ILE A 364 -20.30 -3.24 1.58
CA ILE A 364 -19.45 -2.97 0.41
C ILE A 364 -18.79 -4.28 -0.07
N ALA A 365 -18.15 -5.01 0.84
CA ALA A 365 -17.55 -6.31 0.51
C ALA A 365 -18.57 -7.31 -0.05
N GLY A 366 -19.77 -7.38 0.55
CA GLY A 366 -20.87 -8.19 0.04
C GLY A 366 -21.34 -7.77 -1.36
N ALA A 367 -21.39 -6.46 -1.64
CA ALA A 367 -21.74 -5.95 -2.97
C ALA A 367 -20.68 -6.28 -4.02
N ILE A 368 -19.40 -6.10 -3.71
CA ILE A 368 -18.30 -6.50 -4.59
C ILE A 368 -18.38 -8.00 -4.89
N TYR A 369 -18.59 -8.83 -3.86
CA TYR A 369 -18.78 -10.27 -4.04
C TYR A 369 -19.97 -10.63 -4.93
N ARG A 370 -21.13 -9.96 -4.78
CA ARG A 370 -22.30 -10.24 -5.63
C ARG A 370 -22.01 -9.91 -7.10
N GLY A 371 -21.35 -8.79 -7.37
CA GLY A 371 -20.94 -8.41 -8.73
C GLY A 371 -19.93 -9.41 -9.31
N LEU A 372 -18.94 -9.80 -8.50
CA LEU A 372 -17.96 -10.82 -8.86
C LEU A 372 -18.61 -12.18 -9.11
N SER A 373 -19.52 -12.65 -8.25
CA SER A 373 -20.25 -13.90 -8.45
C SER A 373 -21.09 -13.85 -9.73
N ALA A 374 -21.69 -12.71 -10.06
CA ALA A 374 -22.49 -12.56 -11.29
C ALA A 374 -21.61 -12.55 -12.55
N TYR A 375 -20.37 -12.05 -12.45
CA TYR A 375 -19.36 -12.17 -13.50
C TYR A 375 -18.87 -13.61 -13.65
N CYS A 376 -18.48 -14.26 -12.54
CA CYS A 376 -18.07 -15.67 -12.50
C CYS A 376 -19.16 -16.62 -13.07
N ASP A 377 -20.45 -16.34 -12.86
CA ASP A 377 -21.54 -17.12 -13.45
C ASP A 377 -21.55 -17.10 -15.01
N LYS A 378 -20.82 -16.16 -15.63
CA LYS A 378 -20.70 -16.02 -17.10
C LYS A 378 -19.30 -16.36 -17.62
N ASP A 379 -18.30 -16.41 -16.76
CA ASP A 379 -16.92 -16.74 -17.14
C ASP A 379 -16.76 -18.26 -17.19
N GLU A 380 -16.45 -18.79 -18.37
CA GLU A 380 -16.28 -20.23 -18.61
C GLU A 380 -15.14 -20.84 -17.77
N ARG A 381 -14.19 -20.01 -17.30
CA ARG A 381 -13.10 -20.45 -16.42
C ARG A 381 -13.57 -20.66 -14.98
N CYS A 382 -14.66 -20.03 -14.56
CA CYS A 382 -15.14 -20.13 -13.19
C CYS A 382 -15.98 -21.41 -13.01
N PRO A 383 -15.74 -22.22 -11.97
CA PRO A 383 -16.54 -23.42 -11.71
C PRO A 383 -18.04 -23.09 -11.59
N PRO A 384 -18.96 -23.97 -12.03
CA PRO A 384 -20.39 -23.72 -11.90
C PRO A 384 -20.86 -23.83 -10.44
N LYS A 385 -21.93 -23.12 -10.08
CA LYS A 385 -22.56 -23.25 -8.76
C LYS A 385 -23.08 -24.67 -8.55
N THR A 386 -22.60 -25.33 -7.50
CA THR A 386 -23.22 -26.58 -7.03
C THR A 386 -24.48 -26.22 -6.23
N ARG A 387 -25.62 -26.85 -6.56
CA ARG A 387 -26.97 -26.47 -6.07
C ARG A 387 -27.18 -26.54 -4.54
N ASN A 388 -26.20 -27.01 -3.75
CA ASN A 388 -26.48 -27.59 -2.44
C ASN A 388 -26.11 -26.77 -1.20
N GLU A 389 -25.55 -25.56 -1.30
CA GLU A 389 -25.00 -24.89 -0.11
C GLU A 389 -25.36 -23.42 0.05
N ASN A 390 -26.67 -23.10 0.05
CA ASN A 390 -27.17 -21.87 0.70
C ASN A 390 -27.08 -21.98 2.23
N ILE A 391 -25.96 -22.50 2.75
CA ILE A 391 -25.71 -22.68 4.17
C ILE A 391 -24.53 -21.80 4.55
N TYR A 392 -24.81 -20.80 5.35
CA TYR A 392 -23.78 -20.02 6.01
C TYR A 392 -23.43 -20.67 7.34
N VAL A 393 -22.13 -20.87 7.61
CA VAL A 393 -21.63 -21.37 8.89
C VAL A 393 -21.17 -20.18 9.71
N VAL A 394 -21.79 -19.96 10.86
CA VAL A 394 -21.47 -18.85 11.76
C VAL A 394 -20.02 -18.92 12.21
N ALA A 395 -19.29 -17.84 11.99
CA ALA A 395 -17.88 -17.68 12.33
C ALA A 395 -17.72 -16.80 13.59
N PRO A 396 -16.55 -16.85 14.26
CA PRO A 396 -16.25 -15.92 15.35
C PRO A 396 -16.42 -14.45 14.93
N GLY A 397 -17.06 -13.64 15.77
CA GLY A 397 -17.33 -12.23 15.50
C GLY A 397 -18.60 -11.95 14.69
N ASP A 398 -19.31 -12.99 14.21
CA ASP A 398 -20.53 -12.77 13.47
C ASP A 398 -21.69 -12.25 14.34
N SER A 399 -22.43 -11.31 13.78
CA SER A 399 -23.78 -10.95 14.20
C SER A 399 -24.75 -11.15 13.04
N LEU A 400 -26.05 -11.25 13.31
CA LEU A 400 -27.05 -11.34 12.23
C LEU A 400 -26.97 -10.15 11.29
N ALA A 401 -26.67 -8.95 11.79
CA ALA A 401 -26.53 -7.76 10.98
C ALA A 401 -25.35 -7.86 10.00
N LEU A 402 -24.21 -8.41 10.46
CA LEU A 402 -23.03 -8.62 9.62
C LEU A 402 -23.27 -9.74 8.60
N ILE A 403 -23.87 -10.86 9.00
CA ILE A 403 -24.21 -11.95 8.08
C ILE A 403 -25.20 -11.44 7.01
N ALA A 404 -26.22 -10.69 7.42
CA ALA A 404 -27.20 -10.07 6.52
C ALA A 404 -26.52 -9.13 5.50
N ALA A 405 -25.70 -8.20 5.98
CA ALA A 405 -24.94 -7.28 5.15
C ALA A 405 -24.03 -7.99 4.15
N ARG A 406 -23.27 -8.99 4.62
CA ARG A 406 -22.37 -9.83 3.83
C ARG A 406 -23.10 -10.50 2.67
N LEU A 407 -24.21 -11.16 2.98
CA LEU A 407 -24.96 -11.97 2.03
C LEU A 407 -25.96 -11.16 1.18
N GLY A 408 -26.15 -9.87 1.48
CA GLY A 408 -27.10 -9.03 0.75
C GLY A 408 -28.57 -9.34 1.04
N VAL A 409 -28.86 -9.86 2.24
CA VAL A 409 -30.23 -10.20 2.69
C VAL A 409 -30.60 -9.34 3.90
N SER A 410 -31.89 -9.30 4.28
CA SER A 410 -32.27 -8.63 5.53
C SER A 410 -32.14 -9.55 6.74
N VAL A 411 -31.95 -8.95 7.93
CA VAL A 411 -32.01 -9.69 9.20
C VAL A 411 -33.37 -10.35 9.39
N ALA A 412 -34.44 -9.73 8.89
CA ALA A 412 -35.79 -10.28 8.96
C ALA A 412 -35.90 -11.55 8.11
N ASP A 413 -35.32 -11.57 6.91
CA ASP A 413 -35.31 -12.74 6.03
C ASP A 413 -34.49 -13.88 6.63
N LEU A 414 -33.30 -13.58 7.19
CA LEU A 414 -32.50 -14.58 7.91
C LEU A 414 -33.27 -15.17 9.09
N LYS A 415 -33.97 -14.35 9.88
CA LYS A 415 -34.78 -14.83 11.01
C LYS A 415 -35.97 -15.67 10.54
N ARG A 416 -36.63 -15.27 9.44
CA ARG A 416 -37.77 -16.01 8.87
C ARG A 416 -37.35 -17.39 8.38
N GLU A 417 -36.19 -17.49 7.73
CA GLU A 417 -35.64 -18.77 7.26
C GLU A 417 -35.05 -19.62 8.41
N ASN A 418 -34.71 -18.98 9.55
CA ASN A 418 -34.04 -19.61 10.70
C ASN A 418 -34.73 -19.28 12.05
N PRO A 419 -36.04 -19.55 12.24
CA PRO A 419 -36.85 -18.99 13.33
C PRO A 419 -36.37 -19.34 14.75
N ASN A 420 -35.73 -20.50 14.92
CA ASN A 420 -35.19 -20.97 16.21
C ASN A 420 -33.67 -20.83 16.32
N ARG A 421 -33.00 -20.57 15.19
CA ARG A 421 -31.53 -20.53 15.07
C ARG A 421 -31.00 -19.10 15.12
N ALA A 422 -31.81 -18.10 14.77
CA ALA A 422 -31.41 -16.69 14.74
C ALA A 422 -31.65 -15.94 16.07
N ARG A 423 -31.90 -16.61 17.21
CA ARG A 423 -32.12 -15.94 18.51
C ARG A 423 -30.81 -15.63 19.24
N ALA A 424 -29.88 -16.57 19.21
CA ALA A 424 -28.52 -16.43 19.72
C ALA A 424 -27.60 -17.21 18.78
N LEU A 425 -26.67 -16.52 18.12
CA LEU A 425 -25.74 -17.16 17.20
C LEU A 425 -24.67 -17.94 17.97
N GLN A 426 -24.38 -19.16 17.51
CA GLN A 426 -23.31 -20.00 18.04
C GLN A 426 -22.28 -20.25 16.94
N ILE A 427 -20.99 -20.23 17.28
CA ILE A 427 -19.93 -20.56 16.32
C ILE A 427 -20.15 -21.98 15.78
N GLY A 428 -20.00 -22.17 14.46
CA GLY A 428 -20.24 -23.43 13.77
C GLY A 428 -21.72 -23.70 13.45
N GLN A 429 -22.63 -22.84 13.90
CA GLN A 429 -24.05 -22.97 13.59
C GLN A 429 -24.31 -22.79 12.09
N LYS A 430 -25.09 -23.71 11.51
CA LYS A 430 -25.54 -23.63 10.12
C LYS A 430 -26.83 -22.82 10.02
N LEU A 431 -26.79 -21.73 9.26
CA LEU A 431 -27.92 -20.88 8.90
C LEU A 431 -28.25 -21.08 7.43
N LYS A 432 -29.53 -21.25 7.12
CA LYS A 432 -30.00 -21.28 5.74
C LYS A 432 -30.13 -19.86 5.22
N VAL A 433 -29.51 -19.57 4.08
CA VAL A 433 -29.51 -18.25 3.45
C VAL A 433 -30.70 -18.19 2.49
N PRO A 434 -31.61 -17.19 2.63
CA PRO A 434 -32.71 -17.00 1.70
C PRO A 434 -32.17 -16.71 0.28
N LEU A 435 -32.80 -17.34 -0.72
CA LEU A 435 -32.53 -17.13 -2.15
C LEU A 435 -33.07 -15.78 -2.63
#